data_AF-A0A9D2SB31-F1
#
_entry.id   AF-A0A9D2SB31-F1
#
_cell.length_a   1.000
_cell.length_b   1.000
_cell.length_c   1.000
_cell.angle_alpha   90.00
_cell.angle_beta   90.00
_cell.angle_gamma   90.00
#
_symmetry.space_group_name_H-M   'P 1'
#
loop_
_entity.id
_entity.type
_entity.pdbx_description
1 polymer ?
#
loop_
_entity_poly.entity_id
_entity_poly.type
_entity_poly.pdbx_seq_one_letter_code
_entity_poly.pdbx_strand_id
1 'polypeptide(L)'
;MGTSKGYIAPSTPHWVQAKRGVSMYINNPSGTGNIAAAASKYAKAMNVEGYSNSRVAHAFAGFASFASSSSTNGYANALREIGREDILTMDSEDAINELILHFANSGETIDDAIALDCISETFSVLNIEKIENLQNIEINTFIKEMVCQFAKLKFAQLFDKQIRNKCPNIVQANQRIAEMQNYIYYTMELSLTNEILVSINPHNLSNETIVQNVLKKGFELMELYYGDSYENLD
;
A
#
# COMPACT_ATOMS: atom_id res chain seq x y z
N MET A 1 -2.75 24.45 -1.68
CA MET A 1 -3.40 24.24 -3.00
C MET A 1 -2.52 23.30 -3.81
N GLY A 2 -2.80 22.00 -3.79
CA GLY A 2 -2.17 21.02 -4.67
C GLY A 2 -3.27 20.39 -5.50
N THR A 3 -3.34 20.71 -6.78
CA THR A 3 -4.19 19.95 -7.70
C THR A 3 -3.57 18.57 -7.79
N SER A 4 -4.22 17.56 -7.22
CA SER A 4 -3.82 16.17 -7.41
C SER A 4 -3.74 15.95 -8.92
N LYS A 5 -2.51 15.85 -9.44
CA LYS A 5 -2.29 15.42 -10.82
C LYS A 5 -2.75 13.96 -10.84
N GLY A 6 -4.04 13.74 -11.06
CA GLY A 6 -4.66 12.42 -11.06
C GLY A 6 -3.87 11.54 -12.01
N TYR A 7 -3.21 10.53 -11.44
CA TYR A 7 -2.43 9.58 -12.20
C TYR A 7 -3.39 8.84 -13.14
N ILE A 8 -2.99 8.72 -14.41
CA ILE A 8 -3.76 7.96 -15.39
C ILE A 8 -3.13 6.58 -15.44
N ALA A 9 -3.90 5.56 -15.06
CA ALA A 9 -3.46 4.17 -15.20
C ALA A 9 -2.94 3.91 -16.63
N PRO A 10 -1.81 3.18 -16.79
CA PRO A 10 -1.19 2.97 -18.10
C PRO A 10 -2.16 2.40 -19.15
N SER A 11 -1.77 2.47 -20.42
CA SER A 11 -2.60 2.03 -21.55
C SER A 11 -2.24 0.65 -22.08
N THR A 12 -1.43 -0.12 -21.34
CA THR A 12 -1.08 -1.49 -21.69
C THR A 12 -2.30 -2.43 -21.58
N PRO A 13 -2.24 -3.63 -22.17
CA PRO A 13 -3.37 -4.56 -22.18
C PRO A 13 -3.95 -4.88 -20.80
N HIS A 14 -3.09 -5.15 -19.80
CA HIS A 14 -3.55 -5.48 -18.45
C HIS A 14 -4.21 -4.29 -17.76
N TRP A 15 -3.64 -3.09 -17.88
CA TRP A 15 -4.26 -1.88 -17.33
C TRP A 15 -5.58 -1.50 -18.04
N VAL A 16 -5.71 -1.75 -19.34
CA VAL A 16 -6.98 -1.60 -20.07
C VAL A 16 -8.04 -2.57 -19.53
N GLN A 17 -7.69 -3.83 -19.26
CA GLN A 17 -8.60 -4.78 -18.65
C GLN A 17 -9.00 -4.37 -17.23
N ALA A 18 -8.06 -3.88 -16.41
CA ALA A 18 -8.37 -3.34 -15.09
C ALA A 18 -9.36 -2.15 -15.15
N LYS A 19 -9.13 -1.19 -16.06
CA LYS A 19 -10.07 -0.07 -16.31
C LYS A 19 -11.46 -0.55 -16.72
N ARG A 20 -11.56 -1.59 -17.55
CA ARG A 20 -12.84 -2.21 -17.92
C ARG A 20 -13.51 -2.88 -16.72
N GLY A 21 -12.75 -3.62 -15.91
CA GLY A 21 -13.22 -4.22 -14.65
C GLY A 21 -13.87 -3.20 -13.73
N VAL A 22 -13.15 -2.11 -13.43
CA VAL A 22 -13.67 -1.01 -12.61
C VAL A 22 -14.92 -0.37 -13.23
N SER A 23 -14.97 -0.22 -14.55
CA SER A 23 -16.16 0.31 -15.24
C SER A 23 -17.38 -0.59 -15.07
N MET A 24 -17.22 -1.90 -15.18
CA MET A 24 -18.32 -2.86 -14.99
C MET A 24 -18.83 -2.84 -13.55
N TYR A 25 -17.92 -2.79 -12.58
CA TYR A 25 -18.26 -2.62 -11.18
C TYR A 25 -19.06 -1.34 -10.91
N ILE A 26 -18.61 -0.19 -11.43
CA ILE A 26 -19.34 1.08 -11.25
C ILE A 26 -20.78 0.98 -11.78
N ASN A 27 -20.96 0.34 -12.94
CA ASN A 27 -22.28 0.21 -13.57
C ASN A 27 -23.18 -0.80 -12.85
N ASN A 28 -22.62 -1.89 -12.32
CA ASN A 28 -23.35 -2.99 -11.70
C ASN A 28 -22.72 -3.38 -10.33
N PRO A 29 -22.89 -2.54 -9.30
CA PRO A 29 -22.16 -2.68 -8.04
C PRO A 29 -22.75 -3.72 -7.08
N SER A 30 -24.00 -4.13 -7.28
CA SER A 30 -24.79 -4.96 -6.37
C SER A 30 -24.36 -6.43 -6.29
N GLY A 31 -23.35 -6.85 -7.06
CA GLY A 31 -22.79 -8.21 -7.01
C GLY A 31 -21.37 -8.22 -6.44
N THR A 32 -21.14 -9.01 -5.38
CA THR A 32 -19.79 -9.29 -4.84
C THR A 32 -18.82 -9.79 -5.92
N GLY A 33 -19.32 -10.39 -6.99
CA GLY A 33 -18.48 -10.82 -8.11
C GLY A 33 -17.90 -9.68 -8.96
N ASN A 34 -18.59 -8.54 -9.10
CA ASN A 34 -18.07 -7.46 -9.92
C ASN A 34 -16.93 -6.70 -9.21
N ILE A 35 -17.03 -6.52 -7.90
CA ILE A 35 -15.95 -5.94 -7.09
C ILE A 35 -14.74 -6.89 -7.05
N ALA A 36 -14.97 -8.20 -6.89
CA ALA A 36 -13.93 -9.22 -6.93
C ALA A 36 -13.21 -9.27 -8.29
N ALA A 37 -13.97 -9.28 -9.39
CA ALA A 37 -13.41 -9.28 -10.74
C ALA A 37 -12.64 -7.99 -11.05
N ALA A 38 -13.08 -6.84 -10.55
CA ALA A 38 -12.34 -5.58 -10.69
C ALA A 38 -11.03 -5.62 -9.90
N ALA A 39 -11.06 -6.12 -8.67
CA ALA A 39 -9.88 -6.26 -7.81
C ALA A 39 -8.87 -7.27 -8.38
N SER A 40 -9.32 -8.42 -8.89
CA SER A 40 -8.46 -9.43 -9.53
C SER A 40 -7.77 -8.88 -10.78
N LYS A 41 -8.49 -8.16 -11.66
CA LYS A 41 -7.89 -7.52 -12.85
C LYS A 41 -6.89 -6.43 -12.48
N TYR A 42 -7.16 -5.68 -11.40
CA TYR A 42 -6.20 -4.73 -10.83
C TYR A 42 -4.95 -5.43 -10.31
N ALA A 43 -5.12 -6.51 -9.53
CA ALA A 43 -4.01 -7.28 -8.97
C ALA A 43 -3.14 -7.89 -10.07
N LYS A 44 -3.75 -8.43 -11.13
CA LYS A 44 -3.04 -8.93 -12.31
C LYS A 44 -2.21 -7.83 -13.00
N ALA A 45 -2.77 -6.65 -13.20
CA ALA A 45 -2.04 -5.53 -13.78
C ALA A 45 -0.88 -5.08 -12.88
N MET A 46 -1.08 -5.08 -11.56
CA MET A 46 -0.02 -4.81 -10.58
C MET A 46 1.09 -5.86 -10.61
N ASN A 47 0.74 -7.13 -10.74
CA ASN A 47 1.70 -8.24 -10.72
C ASN A 47 2.59 -8.25 -11.98
N VAL A 48 1.99 -8.03 -13.15
CA VAL A 48 2.71 -8.08 -14.44
C VAL A 48 3.50 -6.79 -14.70
N GLU A 49 2.96 -5.64 -14.30
CA GLU A 49 3.47 -4.33 -14.74
C GLU A 49 3.60 -3.29 -13.62
N GLY A 50 3.12 -3.57 -12.42
CA GLY A 50 2.94 -2.57 -11.35
C GLY A 50 4.16 -2.31 -10.48
N TYR A 51 5.22 -3.12 -10.57
CA TYR A 51 6.41 -2.98 -9.72
C TYR A 51 7.52 -2.15 -10.34
N SER A 52 7.23 -1.31 -11.35
CA SER A 52 8.23 -0.37 -11.89
C SER A 52 8.78 0.64 -10.86
N ASN A 53 8.37 0.57 -9.59
CA ASN A 53 8.56 1.61 -8.58
C ASN A 53 9.29 1.06 -7.34
N SER A 54 10.58 0.77 -7.49
CA SER A 54 11.47 0.41 -6.37
C SER A 54 11.44 1.44 -5.23
N ARG A 55 11.07 2.70 -5.50
CA ARG A 55 10.96 3.78 -4.50
C ARG A 55 10.03 3.47 -3.33
N VAL A 56 8.86 2.89 -3.60
CA VAL A 56 7.92 2.52 -2.52
C VAL A 56 8.49 1.39 -1.67
N ALA A 57 9.01 0.36 -2.33
CA ALA A 57 9.65 -0.75 -1.63
C ALA A 57 10.86 -0.28 -0.81
N HIS A 58 11.63 0.67 -1.35
CA HIS A 58 12.77 1.28 -0.69
C HIS A 58 12.35 2.07 0.56
N ALA A 59 11.32 2.92 0.46
CA ALA A 59 10.79 3.67 1.59
C ALA A 59 10.29 2.73 2.71
N PHE A 60 9.49 1.72 2.36
CA PHE A 60 8.98 0.72 3.31
C PHE A 60 10.12 -0.08 3.95
N ALA A 61 11.13 -0.46 3.16
CA ALA A 61 12.31 -1.16 3.66
C ALA A 61 13.13 -0.31 4.61
N GLY A 62 13.32 0.98 4.31
CA GLY A 62 13.98 1.93 5.18
C GLY A 62 13.25 2.03 6.53
N PHE A 63 11.91 2.17 6.49
CA PHE A 63 11.10 2.21 7.69
C PHE A 63 11.13 0.91 8.51
N ALA A 64 11.03 -0.25 7.85
CA ALA A 64 11.15 -1.54 8.53
C ALA A 64 12.54 -1.70 9.17
N SER A 65 13.60 -1.25 8.49
CA SER A 65 14.96 -1.23 9.05
C SER A 65 15.04 -0.36 10.29
N PHE A 66 14.46 0.84 10.22
CA PHE A 66 14.40 1.77 11.34
C PHE A 66 13.64 1.18 12.53
N ALA A 67 12.45 0.61 12.30
CA ALA A 67 11.66 -0.02 13.35
C ALA A 67 12.43 -1.20 13.99
N SER A 68 13.11 -2.02 13.19
CA SER A 68 13.93 -3.13 13.68
C SER A 68 15.13 -2.64 14.51
N SER A 69 15.83 -1.58 14.06
CA SER A 69 16.92 -0.96 14.82
C SER A 69 16.39 -0.32 16.11
N SER A 70 15.24 0.35 16.05
CA SER A 70 14.56 0.97 17.19
C SER A 70 14.22 -0.05 18.27
N SER A 71 13.73 -1.23 17.87
CA SER A 71 13.45 -2.35 18.77
C SER A 71 14.71 -2.97 19.39
N THR A 72 15.78 -3.10 18.60
CA THR A 72 17.01 -3.79 19.04
C THR A 72 17.94 -2.89 19.87
N ASN A 73 18.12 -1.64 19.41
CA ASN A 73 19.15 -0.71 19.88
C ASN A 73 18.57 0.55 20.53
N GLY A 74 17.25 0.74 20.48
CA GLY A 74 16.57 1.94 20.97
C GLY A 74 16.36 2.99 19.87
N TYR A 75 15.19 3.64 19.89
CA TYR A 75 14.80 4.60 18.85
C TYR A 75 15.77 5.78 18.68
N ALA A 76 16.37 6.27 19.76
CA ALA A 76 17.36 7.35 19.70
C ALA A 76 18.64 6.93 18.96
N ASN A 77 19.08 5.69 19.12
CA ASN A 77 20.22 5.16 18.37
C ASN A 77 19.83 4.93 16.90
N ALA A 78 18.63 4.43 16.63
CA ALA A 78 18.12 4.28 15.26
C ALA A 78 18.04 5.63 14.52
N LEU A 79 17.63 6.70 15.20
CA LEU A 79 17.64 8.07 14.64
C LEU A 79 19.06 8.55 14.32
N ARG A 80 20.03 8.25 15.20
CA ARG A 80 21.45 8.55 14.94
C ARG A 80 21.99 7.80 13.74
N GLU A 81 21.64 6.52 13.57
CA GLU A 81 22.07 5.69 12.44
C GLU A 81 21.63 6.26 11.08
N ILE A 82 20.45 6.89 11.02
CA ILE A 82 19.95 7.55 9.81
C ILE A 82 20.29 9.04 9.72
N GLY A 83 21.08 9.56 10.67
CA GLY A 83 21.51 10.97 10.70
C GLY A 83 20.39 11.96 11.01
N ARG A 84 19.33 11.54 11.72
CA ARG A 84 18.16 12.36 12.07
C ARG A 84 17.99 12.55 13.57
N GLU A 85 19.08 12.83 14.29
CA GLU A 85 19.02 13.12 15.74
C GLU A 85 18.23 14.41 16.05
N ASP A 86 18.04 15.29 15.06
CA ASP A 86 17.20 16.49 15.17
C ASP A 86 15.77 16.16 15.61
N ILE A 87 15.25 14.99 15.21
CA ILE A 87 13.91 14.51 15.52
C ILE A 87 13.71 14.30 17.04
N LEU A 88 14.77 14.03 17.81
CA LEU A 88 14.68 13.80 19.26
C LEU A 88 14.17 15.02 20.05
N THR A 89 14.23 16.20 19.45
CA THR A 89 13.83 17.46 20.10
C THR A 89 12.43 17.94 19.69
N MET A 90 11.79 17.25 18.76
CA MET A 90 10.46 17.56 18.24
C MET A 90 9.37 16.99 19.17
N ASP A 91 8.17 17.56 19.11
CA ASP A 91 7.01 16.89 19.69
C ASP A 91 6.60 15.66 18.88
N SER A 92 5.72 14.82 19.43
CA SER A 92 5.40 13.52 18.84
C SER A 92 4.84 13.60 17.42
N GLU A 93 4.00 14.60 17.12
CA GLU A 93 3.36 14.73 15.81
C GLU A 93 4.38 15.18 14.77
N ASP A 94 5.15 16.23 15.08
CA ASP A 94 6.23 16.73 14.23
C ASP A 94 7.31 15.65 14.01
N ALA A 95 7.67 14.92 15.06
CA ALA A 95 8.66 13.85 14.99
C ALA A 95 8.22 12.73 14.03
N ILE A 96 6.97 12.28 14.13
CA ILE A 96 6.40 11.28 13.21
C ILE A 96 6.43 11.81 11.78
N ASN A 97 5.91 13.01 11.55
CA ASN A 97 5.85 13.60 10.22
C ASN A 97 7.24 13.71 9.57
N GLU A 98 8.22 14.19 10.32
CA GLU A 98 9.61 14.33 9.85
C GLU A 98 10.29 12.99 9.58
N LEU A 99 9.99 11.95 10.37
CA LEU A 99 10.48 10.60 10.11
C LEU A 99 9.83 10.01 8.85
N ILE A 100 8.54 10.24 8.64
CA ILE A 100 7.83 9.77 7.44
C ILE A 100 8.40 10.43 6.18
N LEU A 101 8.56 11.76 6.22
CA LEU A 101 9.14 12.53 5.12
C LEU A 101 10.55 12.07 4.76
N HIS A 102 11.37 11.71 5.76
CA HIS A 102 12.73 11.20 5.54
C HIS A 102 12.77 9.99 4.60
N PHE A 103 11.97 8.96 4.89
CA PHE A 103 11.97 7.72 4.10
C PHE A 103 11.16 7.83 2.82
N ALA A 104 10.15 8.70 2.79
CA ALA A 104 9.35 8.95 1.60
C ALA A 104 9.91 10.07 0.72
N ASN A 105 11.18 10.46 0.86
CA ASN A 105 11.84 11.49 0.04
C ASN A 105 10.98 12.77 -0.11
N SER A 106 10.39 13.22 1.00
CA SER A 106 9.50 14.39 1.09
C SER A 106 8.30 14.39 0.14
N GLY A 107 7.91 13.25 -0.43
CA GLY A 107 6.81 13.17 -1.40
C GLY A 107 7.10 13.83 -2.76
N GLU A 108 8.38 13.98 -3.14
CA GLU A 108 8.82 14.71 -4.34
C GLU A 108 8.26 14.14 -5.66
N THR A 109 8.06 12.82 -5.72
CA THR A 109 7.46 12.13 -6.87
C THR A 109 6.10 11.50 -6.53
N ILE A 110 5.37 11.05 -7.55
CA ILE A 110 4.08 10.35 -7.35
C ILE A 110 4.26 9.06 -6.52
N ASP A 111 5.42 8.40 -6.63
CA ASP A 111 5.75 7.19 -5.88
C ASP A 111 6.21 7.50 -4.46
N ASP A 112 6.89 8.62 -4.27
CA ASP A 112 7.27 9.13 -2.96
C ASP A 112 6.02 9.56 -2.18
N ALA A 113 5.08 10.26 -2.83
CA ALA A 113 3.82 10.70 -2.24
C ALA A 113 2.93 9.52 -1.81
N ILE A 114 2.84 8.46 -2.63
CA ILE A 114 2.09 7.29 -2.21
C ILE A 114 2.79 6.52 -1.09
N ALA A 115 4.12 6.45 -1.08
CA ALA A 115 4.84 5.85 0.04
C ALA A 115 4.55 6.59 1.34
N LEU A 116 4.59 7.93 1.30
CA LEU A 116 4.22 8.81 2.41
C LEU A 116 2.81 8.50 2.92
N ASP A 117 1.80 8.52 2.04
CA ASP A 117 0.41 8.23 2.42
C ASP A 117 0.27 6.84 3.05
N CYS A 118 0.95 5.83 2.49
CA CYS A 118 0.88 4.46 3.01
C CYS A 118 1.49 4.34 4.40
N ILE A 119 2.62 5.00 4.65
CA ILE A 119 3.28 4.96 5.96
C ILE A 119 2.43 5.71 6.99
N SER A 120 1.90 6.89 6.64
CA SER A 120 1.01 7.65 7.53
C SER A 120 -0.23 6.86 7.92
N GLU A 121 -0.88 6.19 6.96
CA GLU A 121 -2.03 5.32 7.25
C GLU A 121 -1.64 4.11 8.10
N THR A 122 -0.44 3.55 7.89
CA THR A 122 0.08 2.45 8.72
C THR A 122 0.22 2.87 10.18
N PHE A 123 0.75 4.08 10.43
CA PHE A 123 0.85 4.64 11.78
C PHE A 123 -0.52 4.78 12.42
N SER A 124 -1.50 5.28 11.67
CA SER A 124 -2.88 5.40 12.16
C SER A 124 -3.49 4.04 12.51
N VAL A 125 -3.39 3.04 11.62
CA VAL A 125 -3.96 1.70 11.85
C VAL A 125 -3.31 0.99 13.05
N LEU A 126 -2.00 1.14 13.21
CA LEU A 126 -1.25 0.49 14.28
C LEU A 126 -1.19 1.33 15.57
N ASN A 127 -1.90 2.46 15.63
CA ASN A 127 -1.94 3.39 16.77
C ASN A 127 -0.54 3.81 17.23
N ILE A 128 0.31 4.18 16.27
CA ILE A 128 1.66 4.70 16.53
C ILE A 128 1.54 6.22 16.71
N GLU A 129 1.50 6.66 17.95
CA GLU A 129 1.32 8.08 18.32
C GLU A 129 2.66 8.78 18.59
N LYS A 130 3.75 8.03 18.74
CA LYS A 130 5.10 8.54 18.90
C LYS A 130 6.15 7.54 18.41
N ILE A 131 7.35 8.02 18.06
CA ILE A 131 8.43 7.19 17.49
C ILE A 131 8.83 6.05 18.45
N GLU A 132 8.74 6.26 19.76
CA GLU A 132 9.03 5.24 20.77
C GLU A 132 8.13 4.01 20.65
N ASN A 133 6.92 4.14 20.10
CA ASN A 133 6.04 2.98 19.90
C ASN A 133 6.64 1.96 18.93
N LEU A 134 7.51 2.39 17.99
CA LEU A 134 8.18 1.52 17.03
C LEU A 134 9.14 0.52 17.69
N GLN A 135 9.55 0.75 18.93
CA GLN A 135 10.40 -0.21 19.66
C GLN A 135 9.70 -1.53 19.95
N ASN A 136 8.37 -1.50 20.05
CA ASN A 136 7.55 -2.64 20.44
C ASN A 136 6.75 -3.23 19.28
N ILE A 137 7.01 -2.77 18.05
CA ILE A 137 6.25 -3.18 16.88
C ILE A 137 6.76 -4.52 16.36
N GLU A 138 5.84 -5.41 15.98
CA GLU A 138 6.20 -6.64 15.28
C GLU A 138 6.45 -6.32 13.80
N ILE A 139 7.67 -6.59 13.33
CA ILE A 139 8.14 -6.12 12.02
C ILE A 139 7.31 -6.72 10.87
N ASN A 140 6.88 -7.98 10.95
CA ASN A 140 6.07 -8.57 9.90
C ASN A 140 4.69 -7.91 9.81
N THR A 141 4.08 -7.59 10.95
CA THR A 141 2.82 -6.84 11.06
C THR A 141 2.98 -5.45 10.46
N PHE A 142 4.08 -4.77 10.75
CA PHE A 142 4.37 -3.46 10.18
C PHE A 142 4.55 -3.49 8.65
N ILE A 143 5.33 -4.46 8.14
CA ILE A 143 5.51 -4.65 6.68
C ILE A 143 4.18 -5.02 6.02
N LYS A 144 3.43 -5.95 6.61
CA LYS A 144 2.11 -6.38 6.12
C LYS A 144 1.18 -5.18 5.98
N GLU A 145 1.11 -4.35 7.01
CA GLU A 145 0.24 -3.18 7.01
C GLU A 145 0.62 -2.19 5.90
N MET A 146 1.90 -1.83 5.76
CA MET A 146 2.37 -0.96 4.67
C MET A 146 2.00 -1.51 3.28
N VAL A 147 2.06 -2.83 3.10
CA VAL A 147 1.68 -3.49 1.84
C VAL A 147 0.17 -3.44 1.60
N CYS A 148 -0.65 -3.68 2.63
CA CYS A 148 -2.11 -3.53 2.56
C CYS A 148 -2.51 -2.09 2.20
N GLN A 149 -1.86 -1.10 2.83
CA GLN A 149 -2.05 0.32 2.56
C GLN A 149 -1.68 0.67 1.12
N PHE A 150 -0.54 0.18 0.63
CA PHE A 150 -0.14 0.38 -0.76
C PHE A 150 -1.15 -0.19 -1.75
N ALA A 151 -1.63 -1.42 -1.51
CA ALA A 151 -2.59 -2.05 -2.39
C ALA A 151 -3.86 -1.22 -2.58
N LYS A 152 -4.42 -0.68 -1.48
CA LYS A 152 -5.66 0.12 -1.53
C LYS A 152 -5.43 1.55 -2.03
N LEU A 153 -4.34 2.20 -1.62
CA LEU A 153 -4.06 3.60 -1.97
C LEU A 153 -3.62 3.72 -3.42
N LYS A 154 -2.84 2.76 -3.93
CA LYS A 154 -2.43 2.74 -5.34
C LYS A 154 -3.63 2.58 -6.25
N PHE A 155 -4.60 1.74 -5.87
CA PHE A 155 -5.87 1.62 -6.57
C PHE A 155 -6.58 2.97 -6.66
N ALA A 156 -6.75 3.67 -5.54
CA ALA A 156 -7.39 4.98 -5.54
C ALA A 156 -6.62 5.97 -6.44
N GLN A 157 -5.29 6.03 -6.32
CA GLN A 157 -4.45 6.88 -7.17
C GLN A 157 -4.66 6.62 -8.68
N LEU A 158 -4.84 5.35 -9.06
CA LEU A 158 -5.02 4.90 -10.46
C LEU A 158 -6.42 5.15 -11.03
N PHE A 159 -7.47 4.97 -10.21
CA PHE A 159 -8.84 4.87 -10.69
C PHE A 159 -9.77 5.96 -10.18
N ASP A 160 -9.35 6.83 -9.25
CA ASP A 160 -10.16 7.91 -8.68
C ASP A 160 -10.82 8.75 -9.78
N LYS A 161 -10.03 9.24 -10.74
CA LYS A 161 -10.54 10.05 -11.87
C LYS A 161 -11.58 9.28 -12.70
N GLN A 162 -11.34 8.00 -12.96
CA GLN A 162 -12.29 7.17 -13.71
C GLN A 162 -13.61 6.99 -12.95
N ILE A 163 -13.53 6.68 -11.66
CA ILE A 163 -14.70 6.46 -10.80
C ILE A 163 -15.51 7.76 -10.69
N ARG A 164 -14.85 8.88 -10.40
CA ARG A 164 -15.50 10.20 -10.31
C ARG A 164 -16.18 10.63 -11.60
N ASN A 165 -15.60 10.31 -12.76
CA ASN A 165 -16.19 10.64 -14.06
C ASN A 165 -17.38 9.77 -14.45
N LYS A 166 -17.50 8.56 -13.91
CA LYS A 166 -18.55 7.60 -14.26
C LYS A 166 -19.68 7.54 -13.26
N CYS A 167 -19.42 7.85 -11.99
CA CYS A 167 -20.46 7.95 -10.98
C CYS A 167 -21.30 9.23 -11.19
N PRO A 168 -22.61 9.17 -10.89
CA PRO A 168 -23.51 10.31 -11.13
C PRO A 168 -23.28 11.48 -10.16
N ASN A 169 -22.65 11.24 -9.00
CA ASN A 169 -22.33 12.28 -8.03
C ASN A 169 -21.14 11.87 -7.13
N ILE A 170 -20.62 12.85 -6.38
CA ILE A 170 -19.45 12.67 -5.51
C ILE A 170 -19.69 11.68 -4.37
N VAL A 171 -20.91 11.60 -3.83
CA VAL A 171 -21.25 10.68 -2.73
C VAL A 171 -21.14 9.25 -3.20
N GLN A 172 -21.73 8.92 -4.36
CA GLN A 172 -21.60 7.60 -4.96
C GLN A 172 -20.16 7.29 -5.39
N ALA A 173 -19.42 8.27 -5.93
CA ALA A 173 -18.01 8.08 -6.26
C ALA A 173 -17.18 7.71 -5.03
N ASN A 174 -17.34 8.46 -3.93
CA ASN A 174 -16.65 8.20 -2.67
C ASN A 174 -17.01 6.83 -2.09
N GLN A 175 -18.29 6.45 -2.15
CA GLN A 175 -18.73 5.11 -1.75
C GLN A 175 -18.05 4.01 -2.58
N ARG A 176 -18.01 4.14 -3.91
CA ARG A 176 -17.39 3.14 -4.79
C ARG A 176 -15.88 3.01 -4.58
N ILE A 177 -15.20 4.13 -4.34
CA ILE A 177 -13.78 4.16 -3.98
C ILE A 177 -13.56 3.43 -2.66
N ALA A 178 -14.32 3.77 -1.62
CA ALA A 178 -14.20 3.17 -0.30
C ALA A 178 -14.49 1.65 -0.33
N GLU A 179 -15.53 1.23 -1.04
CA GLU A 179 -15.86 -0.20 -1.22
C GLU A 179 -14.69 -0.97 -1.87
N MET A 180 -14.11 -0.45 -2.96
CA MET A 180 -12.95 -1.06 -3.60
C MET A 180 -11.71 -1.07 -2.68
N GLN A 181 -11.44 0.04 -1.99
CA GLN A 181 -10.30 0.14 -1.09
C GLN A 181 -10.41 -0.86 0.07
N ASN A 182 -11.58 -0.96 0.69
CA ASN A 182 -11.84 -1.91 1.77
C ASN A 182 -11.73 -3.35 1.26
N TYR A 183 -12.33 -3.65 0.11
CA TYR A 183 -12.24 -4.98 -0.48
C TYR A 183 -10.80 -5.38 -0.78
N ILE A 184 -10.01 -4.50 -1.39
CA ILE A 184 -8.59 -4.73 -1.67
C ILE A 184 -7.78 -4.90 -0.39
N TYR A 185 -7.98 -4.02 0.59
CA TYR A 185 -7.29 -4.06 1.87
C TYR A 185 -7.52 -5.40 2.58
N TYR A 186 -8.79 -5.78 2.80
CA TYR A 186 -9.12 -7.02 3.51
C TYR A 186 -8.69 -8.26 2.72
N THR A 187 -8.79 -8.23 1.39
CA THR A 187 -8.32 -9.34 0.56
C THR A 187 -6.80 -9.52 0.68
N MET A 188 -6.05 -8.42 0.62
CA MET A 188 -4.59 -8.43 0.81
C MET A 188 -4.21 -8.93 2.20
N GLU A 189 -4.88 -8.42 3.24
CA GLU A 189 -4.66 -8.77 4.63
C GLU A 189 -4.91 -10.26 4.90
N LEU A 190 -6.01 -10.81 4.36
CA LEU A 190 -6.35 -12.24 4.46
C LEU A 190 -5.37 -13.12 3.67
N SER A 191 -4.90 -12.63 2.53
CA SER A 191 -3.97 -13.36 1.67
C SER A 191 -2.57 -13.46 2.28
N LEU A 192 -2.09 -12.40 2.94
CA LEU A 192 -0.78 -12.34 3.56
C LEU A 192 -0.81 -12.92 4.99
N THR A 193 -0.84 -14.24 5.09
CA THR A 193 -0.80 -14.95 6.38
C THR A 193 0.57 -14.84 7.06
N ASN A 194 0.61 -15.04 8.38
CA ASN A 194 1.87 -15.04 9.14
C ASN A 194 2.84 -16.12 8.64
N GLU A 195 2.34 -17.27 8.17
CA GLU A 195 3.16 -18.32 7.58
C GLU A 195 3.90 -17.84 6.33
N ILE A 196 3.20 -17.10 5.47
CA ILE A 196 3.80 -16.51 4.26
C ILE A 196 4.84 -15.46 4.65
N LEU A 197 4.55 -14.61 5.63
CA LEU A 197 5.48 -13.56 6.07
C LEU A 197 6.72 -14.13 6.76
N VAL A 198 6.58 -15.13 7.65
CA VAL A 198 7.71 -15.79 8.33
C VAL A 198 8.65 -16.48 7.35
N SER A 199 8.13 -17.01 6.24
CA SER A 199 8.96 -17.57 5.18
C SER A 199 9.89 -16.52 4.52
N ILE A 200 9.56 -15.24 4.67
CA ILE A 200 10.32 -14.10 4.15
C ILE A 200 11.09 -13.49 5.34
N ASN A 201 12.25 -14.08 5.69
CA ASN A 201 12.99 -13.72 6.91
C ASN A 201 13.40 -12.22 6.95
N PRO A 202 12.76 -11.37 7.80
CA PRO A 202 13.04 -9.94 7.92
C PRO A 202 14.44 -9.60 8.44
N HIS A 203 15.14 -10.57 9.02
CA HIS A 203 16.44 -10.36 9.67
C HIS A 203 17.64 -10.85 8.85
N ASN A 204 17.42 -11.45 7.67
CA ASN A 204 18.50 -12.13 6.92
C ASN A 204 18.52 -11.83 5.40
N LEU A 205 17.69 -10.90 4.92
CA LEU A 205 17.67 -10.40 3.55
C LEU A 205 17.67 -8.86 3.58
N SER A 206 18.07 -8.21 2.48
CA SER A 206 17.88 -6.76 2.35
C SER A 206 16.37 -6.46 2.44
N ASN A 207 15.98 -5.57 3.35
CA ASN A 207 14.57 -5.25 3.61
C ASN A 207 13.79 -4.85 2.36
N GLU A 208 14.46 -4.31 1.34
CA GLU A 208 13.83 -3.97 0.06
C GLU A 208 13.37 -5.21 -0.72
N THR A 209 14.19 -6.26 -0.79
CA THR A 209 13.80 -7.52 -1.45
C THR A 209 12.65 -8.20 -0.72
N ILE A 210 12.61 -8.09 0.61
CA ILE A 210 11.51 -8.60 1.43
C ILE A 210 10.20 -7.90 1.07
N VAL A 211 10.19 -6.57 1.11
CA VAL A 211 8.99 -5.80 0.77
C VAL A 211 8.52 -6.08 -0.66
N GLN A 212 9.45 -6.15 -1.63
CA GLN A 212 9.12 -6.50 -3.01
C GLN A 212 8.49 -7.89 -3.13
N ASN A 213 9.04 -8.88 -2.41
CA ASN A 213 8.50 -10.24 -2.40
C ASN A 213 7.12 -10.30 -1.73
N VAL A 214 6.90 -9.59 -0.63
CA VAL A 214 5.59 -9.51 0.04
C VAL A 214 4.57 -8.85 -0.88
N LEU A 215 4.92 -7.74 -1.54
CA LEU A 215 4.08 -7.08 -2.54
C LEU A 215 3.73 -8.04 -3.69
N LYS A 216 4.74 -8.69 -4.27
CA LYS A 216 4.55 -9.66 -5.36
C LYS A 216 3.62 -10.79 -4.94
N LYS A 217 3.87 -11.38 -3.78
CA LYS A 217 3.10 -12.51 -3.28
C LYS A 217 1.66 -12.12 -2.96
N GLY A 218 1.47 -10.95 -2.36
CA GLY A 218 0.15 -10.42 -2.03
C GLY A 218 -0.73 -10.26 -3.26
N PHE A 219 -0.22 -9.58 -4.30
CA PHE A 219 -0.99 -9.40 -5.54
C PHE A 219 -1.17 -10.69 -6.35
N GLU A 220 -0.20 -11.61 -6.33
CA GLU A 220 -0.36 -12.96 -6.92
C GLU A 220 -1.54 -13.71 -6.25
N LEU A 221 -1.62 -13.69 -4.93
CA LEU A 221 -2.70 -14.35 -4.20
C LEU A 221 -4.04 -13.68 -4.45
N MET A 222 -4.09 -12.35 -4.49
CA MET A 222 -5.31 -11.61 -4.86
C MET A 222 -5.82 -11.96 -6.26
N GLU A 223 -4.92 -12.25 -7.21
CA GLU A 223 -5.29 -12.75 -8.54
C GLU A 223 -5.94 -14.15 -8.43
N LEU A 224 -5.28 -15.07 -7.72
CA LEU A 224 -5.69 -16.49 -7.62
C LEU A 224 -7.01 -16.72 -6.88
N TYR A 225 -7.26 -16.00 -5.78
CA TYR A 225 -8.48 -16.19 -4.99
C TYR A 225 -9.77 -15.93 -5.79
N TYR A 226 -9.69 -15.21 -6.91
CA TYR A 226 -10.86 -14.77 -7.67
C TYR A 226 -10.71 -14.84 -9.20
N GLY A 227 -9.56 -15.27 -9.73
CA GLY A 227 -9.36 -15.49 -11.18
C GLY A 227 -10.08 -16.74 -11.68
N ASP A 228 -10.04 -17.83 -10.91
CA ASP A 228 -10.59 -19.13 -11.34
C ASP A 228 -12.11 -19.26 -11.19
N SER A 229 -12.74 -18.42 -10.36
CA SER A 229 -14.17 -18.50 -10.07
C SER A 229 -15.07 -17.77 -11.09
N TYR A 230 -14.50 -16.96 -12.00
CA TYR A 230 -15.28 -16.20 -12.99
C TYR A 230 -14.92 -16.47 -14.46
N GLU A 231 -13.80 -17.15 -14.76
CA GLU A 231 -13.48 -17.56 -16.14
C GLU A 231 -14.25 -18.82 -16.60
N ASN A 232 -15.01 -19.48 -15.70
CA ASN A 232 -15.79 -20.69 -16.00
C ASN A 232 -17.32 -20.50 -15.90
N LEU A 233 -17.81 -19.25 -15.97
CA LEU A 233 -19.24 -18.95 -16.01
C LEU A 233 -19.59 -18.25 -17.33
N ASP A 234 -19.39 -18.98 -18.43
CA ASP A 234 -20.05 -18.77 -19.72
C ASP A 234 -21.09 -19.88 -19.94
#